data_AF-B0L926-F1
#
_entry.id   AF-B0L926-F1
#
_cell.length_a   1.000
_cell.length_b   1.000
_cell.length_c   1.000
_cell.angle_alpha   90.00
_cell.angle_beta   90.00
_cell.angle_gamma   90.00
#
_symmetry.space_group_name_H-M   'P 1'
#
loop_
_entity.id
_entity.type
_entity.pdbx_description
1 polymer ?
#
loop_
_entity_poly.entity_id
_entity_poly.type
_entity_poly.pdbx_seq_one_letter_code
_entity_poly.pdbx_strand_id
1 'polypeptide(L)'
;DGTTNYAHGFPWFCVSIALEIDGEETVGVVYQPVMDELFSAVKGEGAFVNGSPIHVSSRAPLKQCLLATGFPYDRTRDNENNFDNFYRFQFAARAVRRAGA
;
A
#
# COMPACT_ATOMS: atom_id res chain seq x y z
N ASP A 1 3.15 -7.59 -6.62
CA ASP A 1 3.53 -7.50 -5.20
C ASP A 1 2.78 -8.54 -4.39
N GLY A 2 3.33 -8.99 -3.25
CA GLY A 2 2.70 -9.95 -2.35
C GLY A 2 3.10 -11.42 -2.56
N THR A 3 4.32 -11.71 -3.02
CA THR A 3 4.78 -13.08 -3.33
C THR A 3 4.56 -14.07 -2.18
N THR A 4 4.89 -13.69 -0.94
CA THR A 4 4.66 -14.54 0.24
C THR A 4 3.16 -14.81 0.43
N ASN A 5 2.32 -13.79 0.31
CA ASN A 5 0.88 -13.95 0.45
C ASN A 5 0.32 -14.90 -0.62
N TYR A 6 0.70 -14.71 -1.88
CA TYR A 6 0.31 -15.58 -2.98
C TYR A 6 0.73 -17.03 -2.76
N ALA A 7 2.00 -17.27 -2.41
CA ALA A 7 2.54 -18.61 -2.19
C ALA A 7 1.87 -19.34 -1.01
N HIS A 8 1.38 -18.60 -0.02
CA HIS A 8 0.67 -19.14 1.14
C HIS A 8 -0.86 -19.09 1.00
N GLY A 9 -1.41 -18.71 -0.15
CA GLY A 9 -2.85 -18.65 -0.40
C GLY A 9 -3.58 -17.54 0.38
N PHE A 10 -2.86 -16.55 0.92
CA PHE A 10 -3.47 -15.37 1.53
C PHE A 10 -3.91 -14.40 0.43
N PRO A 11 -5.19 -14.01 0.34
CA PRO A 11 -5.77 -13.33 -0.83
C PRO A 11 -5.48 -11.83 -0.87
N TRP A 12 -4.23 -11.45 -0.64
CA TRP A 12 -3.77 -10.06 -0.61
C TRP A 12 -2.46 -9.92 -1.40
N PHE A 13 -2.58 -9.69 -2.70
CA PHE A 13 -1.48 -9.52 -3.64
C PHE A 13 -1.98 -8.78 -4.89
N CYS A 14 -1.08 -8.20 -5.67
CA CYS A 14 -1.45 -7.42 -6.85
C CYS A 14 -0.41 -7.53 -7.98
N VAL A 15 -0.80 -7.12 -9.17
CA VAL A 15 0.12 -6.77 -10.26
C VAL A 15 0.31 -5.25 -10.25
N SER A 16 1.53 -4.77 -10.45
CA SER A 16 1.84 -3.33 -10.52
C SER A 16 2.65 -3.05 -11.77
N ILE A 17 2.26 -2.01 -12.52
CA ILE A 17 2.89 -1.55 -13.76
C ILE A 17 2.92 -0.02 -13.73
N ALA A 18 4.06 0.56 -14.08
CA ALA A 18 4.21 2.00 -14.25
C ALA A 18 4.82 2.31 -15.63
N LEU A 19 4.46 3.45 -16.20
CA LEU A 19 5.07 4.01 -17.40
C LEU A 19 5.80 5.30 -17.02
N GLU A 20 7.08 5.33 -17.31
CA GLU A 20 7.92 6.52 -17.21
C GLU A 20 8.17 7.08 -18.61
N ILE A 21 8.04 8.39 -18.78
CA ILE A 21 8.36 9.11 -20.01
C ILE A 21 9.34 10.22 -19.63
N ASP A 22 10.53 10.22 -20.23
CA ASP A 22 11.57 11.23 -19.98
C ASP A 22 11.92 11.44 -18.49
N GLY A 23 11.95 10.35 -17.70
CA GLY A 23 12.24 10.41 -16.26
C GLY A 23 11.04 10.75 -15.39
N GLU A 24 9.83 10.77 -15.94
CA GLU A 24 8.61 11.16 -15.24
C GLU A 24 7.56 10.05 -15.22
N GLU A 25 7.12 9.64 -14.03
CA GLU A 25 6.07 8.62 -13.86
C GLU A 25 4.71 9.17 -14.34
N THR A 26 4.35 8.79 -15.56
CA THR A 26 3.20 9.36 -16.28
C THR A 26 1.93 8.53 -16.04
N VAL A 27 2.06 7.21 -15.95
CA VAL A 27 0.92 6.28 -15.74
C VAL A 27 1.28 5.25 -14.68
N GLY A 28 0.32 4.93 -13.80
CA GLY A 28 0.45 3.86 -12.82
C GLY A 28 -0.80 2.99 -12.81
N VAL A 29 -0.62 1.68 -12.73
CA VAL A 29 -1.69 0.68 -12.60
C VAL A 29 -1.33 -0.32 -11.51
N VAL A 30 -2.28 -0.57 -10.61
CA VAL A 30 -2.23 -1.65 -9.62
C VAL A 30 -3.51 -2.46 -9.72
N TYR A 31 -3.40 -3.75 -10.01
CA TYR A 31 -4.56 -4.64 -10.12
C TYR A 31 -4.54 -5.72 -9.05
N GLN A 32 -5.58 -5.76 -8.22
CA GLN A 32 -5.81 -6.80 -7.21
C GLN A 32 -6.82 -7.82 -7.79
N PRO A 33 -6.39 -9.04 -8.16
CA PRO A 33 -7.23 -9.97 -8.92
C PRO A 33 -8.26 -10.74 -8.09
N VAL A 34 -8.11 -10.83 -6.77
CA VAL A 34 -9.07 -11.49 -5.86
C VAL A 34 -10.29 -10.61 -5.63
N MET A 35 -10.09 -9.30 -5.52
CA MET A 35 -11.15 -8.31 -5.29
C MET A 35 -11.70 -7.71 -6.59
N ASP A 36 -11.07 -8.01 -7.73
CA ASP A 36 -11.35 -7.38 -9.03
C ASP A 36 -11.27 -5.84 -8.94
N GLU A 37 -10.19 -5.35 -8.34
CA GLU A 37 -9.94 -3.92 -8.15
C GLU A 37 -8.76 -3.46 -9.01
N LEU A 38 -9.05 -2.62 -10.00
CA LEU A 38 -8.08 -1.94 -10.84
C LEU A 38 -7.92 -0.50 -10.36
N PHE A 39 -6.81 -0.23 -9.68
CA PHE A 39 -6.35 1.11 -9.38
C PHE A 39 -5.56 1.65 -10.57
N SER A 40 -5.89 2.83 -11.05
CA SER A 40 -5.19 3.48 -12.15
C SER A 40 -5.02 4.97 -11.90
N ALA A 41 -3.94 5.54 -12.43
CA ALA A 41 -3.69 6.97 -12.39
C ALA A 41 -2.90 7.41 -13.64
N VAL A 42 -3.22 8.60 -14.12
CA VAL A 42 -2.47 9.31 -15.17
C VAL A 42 -2.10 10.68 -14.61
N LYS A 43 -0.86 11.12 -14.86
CA LYS A 43 -0.38 12.41 -14.36
C LYS A 43 -1.31 13.54 -14.80
N GLY A 44 -1.81 14.30 -13.83
CA GLY A 44 -2.72 15.42 -14.05
C GLY A 44 -4.20 15.05 -14.18
N GLU A 45 -4.55 13.77 -14.28
CA GLU A 45 -5.94 13.31 -14.46
C GLU A 45 -6.57 12.70 -13.19
N GLY A 46 -5.76 12.52 -12.14
CA GLY A 46 -6.21 11.94 -10.88
C GLY A 46 -6.04 10.42 -10.80
N ALA A 47 -6.70 9.81 -9.83
CA ALA A 47 -6.63 8.39 -9.55
C ALA A 47 -8.03 7.78 -9.49
N PHE A 48 -8.15 6.52 -9.90
CA PHE A 48 -9.40 5.81 -10.05
C PHE A 48 -9.29 4.40 -9.47
N VAL A 49 -10.40 3.86 -8.99
CA VAL A 49 -10.60 2.42 -8.75
C VAL A 49 -11.79 1.97 -9.60
N ASN A 50 -11.59 0.99 -10.47
CA ASN A 50 -12.63 0.50 -11.39
C ASN A 50 -13.35 1.63 -12.16
N GLY A 51 -12.59 2.62 -12.62
CA GLY A 51 -13.08 3.80 -13.34
C GLY A 51 -13.77 4.86 -12.48
N SER A 52 -13.94 4.62 -11.17
CA SER A 52 -14.52 5.60 -10.23
C SER A 52 -13.41 6.43 -9.56
N PRO A 53 -13.53 7.77 -9.51
CA PRO A 53 -12.48 8.61 -8.94
C PRO A 53 -12.32 8.36 -7.44
N ILE A 54 -11.06 8.33 -6.98
CA ILE A 54 -10.70 8.15 -5.58
C ILE A 54 -9.89 9.32 -5.04
N HIS A 55 -9.95 9.51 -3.73
CA HIS A 55 -9.21 10.54 -3.01
C HIS A 55 -8.66 9.98 -1.70
N VAL A 56 -7.62 10.61 -1.18
CA VAL A 56 -7.05 10.27 0.12
C VAL A 56 -8.04 10.53 1.25
N SER A 57 -7.92 9.79 2.35
CA SER A 57 -8.75 10.01 3.53
C SER A 57 -8.51 11.40 4.15
N SER A 58 -9.57 12.08 4.57
CA SER A 58 -9.52 13.32 5.35
C SER A 58 -9.53 13.10 6.85
N ARG A 59 -9.38 11.85 7.33
CA ARG A 59 -9.49 11.50 8.74
C ARG A 59 -8.42 12.17 9.58
N ALA A 60 -8.87 12.87 10.62
CA ALA A 60 -8.06 13.42 11.69
C ALA A 60 -8.90 13.46 12.98
N PRO A 61 -8.29 13.43 14.18
CA PRO A 61 -6.86 13.31 14.47
C PRO A 61 -6.32 11.88 14.30
N LEU A 62 -4.99 11.69 14.37
CA LEU A 62 -4.29 10.42 14.18
C LEU A 62 -4.92 9.23 14.92
N LYS A 63 -5.47 9.46 16.12
CA LYS A 63 -6.14 8.45 16.95
C LYS A 63 -7.37 7.81 16.28
N GLN A 64 -7.90 8.40 15.21
CA GLN A 64 -9.01 7.88 14.41
C GLN A 64 -8.57 7.24 13.09
N CYS A 65 -7.27 7.28 12.77
CA CYS A 65 -6.71 6.79 11.52
C CYS A 65 -6.32 5.32 11.60
N LEU A 66 -6.45 4.62 10.48
CA LEU A 66 -5.87 3.31 10.25
C LEU A 66 -4.59 3.51 9.44
N LEU A 67 -3.49 2.95 9.91
CA LEU A 67 -2.19 3.04 9.24
C LEU A 67 -1.84 1.72 8.58
N ALA A 68 -1.19 1.75 7.42
CA ALA A 68 -0.59 0.57 6.79
C ALA A 68 0.94 0.66 6.92
N THR A 69 1.63 -0.47 7.07
CA THR A 69 3.08 -0.50 7.14
C THR A 69 3.69 -1.82 6.68
N GLY A 70 4.99 -1.79 6.43
CA GLY A 70 5.82 -2.93 6.05
C GLY A 70 7.04 -3.09 6.97
N PHE A 71 7.76 -4.18 6.79
CA PHE A 71 9.03 -4.45 7.46
C PHE A 71 10.02 -4.95 6.40
N PRO A 72 11.33 -4.77 6.60
CA PRO A 72 12.31 -5.35 5.71
C PRO A 72 12.17 -6.88 5.65
N TYR A 73 12.65 -7.45 4.54
CA TYR A 73 12.59 -8.89 4.28
C TYR A 73 13.40 -9.68 5.33
N ASP A 74 14.61 -9.23 5.63
CA ASP A 74 15.46 -9.76 6.70
C ASP A 74 15.39 -8.84 7.92
N ARG A 75 14.66 -9.29 8.94
CA ARG A 75 14.48 -8.54 10.20
C ARG A 75 15.51 -8.89 11.26
N THR A 76 16.40 -9.85 10.96
CA THR A 76 17.39 -10.35 11.90
C THR A 76 18.73 -9.65 11.76
N ARG A 77 18.96 -8.99 10.62
CA ARG A 77 20.21 -8.28 10.32
C ARG A 77 20.07 -6.76 10.26
N ASP A 78 18.83 -6.28 10.10
CA ASP A 78 18.58 -4.85 9.94
C ASP A 78 18.14 -4.22 11.26
N ASN A 79 18.95 -3.27 11.74
CA ASN A 79 18.59 -2.47 12.91
C ASN A 79 17.47 -1.47 12.56
N GLU A 80 17.29 -1.13 11.27
CA GLU A 80 16.21 -0.27 10.78
C GLU A 80 15.00 -1.10 10.33
N ASN A 81 14.39 -1.77 11.29
CA ASN A 81 13.34 -2.76 11.05
C ASN A 81 11.90 -2.26 11.31
N ASN A 82 11.72 -0.96 11.52
CA ASN A 82 10.41 -0.33 11.73
C ASN A 82 9.64 -0.79 13.01
N PHE A 83 10.22 -1.63 13.88
CA PHE A 83 9.55 -2.12 15.10
C PHE A 83 9.22 -0.98 16.07
N ASP A 84 10.13 -0.04 16.28
CA ASP A 84 9.91 1.08 17.20
C ASP A 84 8.74 1.96 16.75
N ASN A 85 8.67 2.25 15.45
CA ASN A 85 7.56 3.00 14.87
C ASN A 85 6.25 2.22 14.98
N PHE A 86 6.26 0.93 14.62
CA PHE A 86 5.09 0.06 14.75
C PHE A 86 4.57 0.04 16.20
N TYR A 87 5.45 -0.13 17.18
CA TYR A 87 5.13 -0.08 18.60
C TYR A 87 4.50 1.26 18.98
N ARG A 88 5.14 2.39 18.63
CA ARG A 88 4.64 3.72 18.98
C ARG A 88 3.28 4.02 18.34
N PHE A 89 3.09 3.64 17.07
CA PHE A 89 1.85 3.92 16.35
C PHE A 89 0.68 3.03 16.77
N GLN A 90 0.92 1.87 17.38
CA GLN A 90 -0.14 1.06 17.99
C GLN A 90 -0.89 1.81 19.09
N PHE A 91 -0.22 2.74 19.79
CA PHE A 91 -0.84 3.56 20.84
C PHE A 91 -1.32 4.92 20.35
N ALA A 92 -0.76 5.43 19.24
CA ALA A 92 -1.06 6.75 18.72
C ALA A 92 -2.23 6.76 17.70
N ALA A 93 -2.42 5.67 16.96
CA ALA A 93 -3.45 5.53 15.92
C ALA A 93 -4.58 4.59 16.34
N ARG A 94 -5.65 4.50 15.54
CA ARG A 94 -6.76 3.57 15.83
C ARG A 94 -6.32 2.12 15.72
N ALA A 95 -5.53 1.80 14.69
CA ALA A 95 -4.84 0.54 14.51
C ALA A 95 -3.79 0.65 13.40
N VAL A 96 -2.83 -0.27 13.41
CA VAL A 96 -1.88 -0.46 12.31
C VAL A 96 -2.20 -1.78 11.58
N ARG A 97 -2.08 -1.80 10.26
CA ARG A 97 -2.25 -2.95 9.37
C ARG A 97 -0.93 -3.28 8.71
N ARG A 98 -0.70 -4.57 8.52
CA ARG A 98 0.47 -5.12 7.87
C ARG A 98 0.01 -6.24 6.95
N ALA A 99 -0.41 -5.87 5.75
CA ALA A 99 -1.08 -6.79 4.85
C ALA A 99 -0.12 -7.60 3.98
N GLY A 100 1.09 -7.08 3.70
CA GLY A 100 2.15 -7.85 3.04
C GLY A 100 2.11 -7.88 1.51
N ALA A 101 1.51 -6.85 0.89
CA ALA A 101 1.53 -6.58 -0.54
C ALA A 101 1.53 -5.08 -0.79
#